data_AF-A0A1Y1KLZ2-F1
#
_entry.id   AF-A0A1Y1KLZ2-F1
#
_cell.length_a   1.000
_cell.length_b   1.000
_cell.length_c   1.000
_cell.angle_alpha   90.00
_cell.angle_beta   90.00
_cell.angle_gamma   90.00
#
_symmetry.space_group_name_H-M   'P 1'
#
loop_
_entity.id
_entity.type
_entity.pdbx_description
1 polymer ?
#
loop_
_entity_poly.entity_id
_entity_poly.type
_entity_poly.pdbx_seq_one_letter_code
_entity_poly.pdbx_strand_id
1 'polypeptide(L)'
;EEILVRESSSSGYMTLEPGALQPLHFMQKSPVKQLCLCYAGVDNHWTSAFNIADIGTTHVKIAKAGQRQRLLRVEILLEDSTIFLHLSMETKNWPFSMRNESDTEFTFYQANPNVDEDDVEDGSGWRPIRYRLPPRSIMPYAWDFPA
;
A
#
# COMPACT_ATOMS: atom_id res chain seq x y z
N GLU A 1 12.96 5.65 -9.44
CA GLU A 1 12.55 7.07 -9.52
C GLU A 1 12.51 7.62 -8.11
N GLU A 2 12.54 8.94 -7.96
CA GLU A 2 12.38 9.60 -6.65
C GLU A 2 10.99 9.30 -6.05
N ILE A 3 10.96 8.99 -4.75
CA ILE A 3 9.75 8.71 -3.99
C ILE A 3 9.75 9.58 -2.72
N LEU A 4 8.61 10.19 -2.42
CA LEU A 4 8.34 10.84 -1.15
C LEU A 4 7.84 9.80 -0.15
N VAL A 5 8.35 9.83 1.07
CA VAL A 5 7.96 8.92 2.16
C VAL A 5 7.49 9.76 3.35
N ARG A 6 6.36 9.40 3.94
CA ARG A 6 5.86 10.03 5.17
C ARG A 6 5.25 9.01 6.11
N GLU A 7 5.16 9.38 7.37
CA GLU A 7 4.28 8.68 8.32
C GLU A 7 2.82 9.08 8.04
N SER A 8 1.89 8.13 8.12
CA SER A 8 0.48 8.35 7.74
C SER A 8 -0.20 9.49 8.52
N SER A 9 0.20 9.71 9.78
CA SER A 9 -0.28 10.76 10.67
C SER A 9 0.47 12.10 10.55
N SER A 10 1.49 12.19 9.70
CA SER A 10 2.37 13.36 9.61
C SER A 10 2.17 14.15 8.31
N SER A 11 2.29 15.48 8.41
CA SER A 11 2.32 16.38 7.26
C SER A 11 3.70 16.49 6.61
N GLY A 12 4.77 16.15 7.35
CA GLY A 12 6.13 16.15 6.84
C GLY A 12 6.44 14.90 6.02
N TYR A 13 7.33 15.04 5.04
CA TYR A 13 7.83 13.92 4.23
C TYR A 13 9.35 14.01 4.07
N MET A 14 9.97 12.86 3.83
CA MET A 14 11.34 12.77 3.32
C MET A 14 11.32 12.47 1.83
N THR A 15 12.38 12.84 1.13
CA THR A 15 12.59 12.50 -0.28
C THR A 15 13.64 11.41 -0.39
N LEU A 16 13.28 10.29 -1.02
CA LEU A 16 14.14 9.14 -1.24
C LEU A 16 14.51 9.02 -2.72
N GLU A 17 15.79 9.22 -3.03
CA GLU A 17 16.32 9.00 -4.38
C GLU A 17 16.57 7.50 -4.66
N PRO A 18 16.59 7.07 -5.93
CA PRO A 18 16.92 5.69 -6.30
C PRO A 18 18.29 5.27 -5.76
N GLY A 19 18.33 4.16 -5.02
CA GLY A 19 19.57 3.64 -4.44
C GLY A 19 20.05 4.38 -3.19
N ALA A 20 19.33 5.41 -2.74
CA ALA A 20 19.65 6.09 -1.49
C ALA A 20 19.31 5.19 -0.29
N LEU A 21 20.15 5.27 0.74
CA LEU A 21 19.89 4.72 2.06
C LEU A 21 19.74 5.89 3.02
N GLN A 22 18.56 6.04 3.61
CA GLN A 22 18.25 7.18 4.48
C GLN A 22 17.51 6.72 5.75
N PRO A 23 17.86 7.28 6.92
CA PRO A 23 17.21 6.96 8.18
C PRO A 23 15.84 7.64 8.34
N LEU A 24 14.88 6.93 8.96
CA LEU A 24 13.55 7.45 9.28
C LEU A 24 13.56 8.25 10.59
N HIS A 25 14.02 9.50 10.56
CA HIS A 25 14.11 10.36 11.76
C HIS A 25 12.82 11.11 12.14
N PHE A 26 11.74 10.96 11.38
CA PHE A 26 10.48 11.70 11.60
C PHE A 26 9.36 10.87 12.25
N MET A 27 9.62 9.60 12.59
CA MET A 27 8.59 8.70 13.13
C MET A 27 8.10 9.17 14.50
N GLN A 28 6.80 9.39 14.65
CA GLN A 28 6.15 9.77 15.89
C GLN A 28 6.19 8.64 16.92
N LYS A 29 6.09 8.96 18.22
CA LYS A 29 5.96 7.96 19.29
C LYS A 29 4.54 7.37 19.33
N SER A 30 4.23 6.54 18.35
CA SER A 30 2.99 5.76 18.24
C SER A 30 3.26 4.25 18.36
N PRO A 31 2.33 3.44 18.89
CA PRO A 31 2.41 1.98 18.82
C PRO A 31 2.31 1.44 17.38
N VAL A 32 1.56 2.14 16.51
CA VAL A 32 1.41 1.78 15.10
C VAL A 32 2.40 2.59 14.28
N LYS A 33 3.19 1.92 13.44
CA LYS A 33 4.20 2.53 12.59
C LYS A 33 3.83 2.30 11.13
N GLN A 34 3.23 3.32 10.52
CA GLN A 34 2.73 3.22 9.16
C GLN A 34 3.35 4.28 8.26
N LEU A 35 3.76 3.87 7.07
CA LEU A 35 4.27 4.77 6.05
C LEU A 35 3.32 4.85 4.85
N CYS A 36 3.32 6.01 4.20
CA CYS A 36 2.73 6.25 2.90
C CYS A 36 3.82 6.67 1.92
N LEU A 37 3.68 6.28 0.65
CA LEU A 37 4.59 6.64 -0.43
C LEU A 37 3.88 7.57 -1.40
N CYS A 38 4.63 8.39 -2.14
CA CYS A 38 4.09 9.17 -3.25
C CYS A 38 5.19 9.42 -4.27
N TYR A 39 4.87 9.47 -5.56
CA TYR A 39 5.81 10.03 -6.53
C TYR A 39 5.88 11.54 -6.36
N ALA A 40 7.08 12.12 -6.46
CA ALA A 40 7.20 13.57 -6.57
C ALA A 40 6.49 14.09 -7.83
N GLY A 41 5.93 15.31 -7.76
CA GLY A 41 5.20 15.95 -8.84
C GLY A 41 3.82 16.47 -8.43
N VAL A 42 3.10 17.03 -9.40
CA VAL A 42 1.77 17.62 -9.22
C VAL A 42 0.68 16.54 -9.35
N ASP A 43 -0.37 16.61 -8.54
CA ASP A 43 -1.55 15.73 -8.54
C ASP A 43 -1.29 14.23 -8.29
N ASN A 44 -0.10 13.86 -7.82
CA ASN A 44 0.18 12.51 -7.34
C ASN A 44 -0.44 12.33 -5.95
N HIS A 45 -1.05 11.16 -5.72
CA HIS A 45 -1.70 10.83 -4.47
C HIS A 45 -0.80 9.92 -3.64
N TRP A 46 -0.85 10.12 -2.32
CA TRP A 46 -0.23 9.20 -1.37
C TRP A 46 -0.88 7.82 -1.48
N THR A 47 -0.06 6.79 -1.39
CA THR A 47 -0.54 5.41 -1.27
C THR A 47 -1.33 5.24 0.03
N SER A 48 -2.17 4.20 0.08
CA SER A 48 -2.62 3.66 1.35
C SER A 48 -1.42 3.36 2.25
N ALA A 49 -1.63 3.50 3.55
CA ALA A 49 -0.63 3.16 4.54
C ALA A 49 -0.24 1.68 4.44
N PHE A 50 0.99 1.37 4.84
CA PHE A 50 1.45 0.01 5.13
C PHE A 50 2.22 0.02 6.45
N ASN A 51 2.11 -1.05 7.23
CA ASN A 51 2.77 -1.16 8.52
C ASN A 51 4.23 -1.59 8.33
N ILE A 52 5.17 -0.91 9.00
CA ILE A 52 6.60 -1.25 8.94
C ILE A 52 7.01 -2.24 10.04
N ALA A 53 6.11 -2.57 10.97
CA ALA A 53 6.32 -3.64 11.94
C ALA A 53 6.03 -5.03 11.36
N ASP A 54 5.35 -5.11 10.21
CA ASP A 54 4.98 -6.36 9.56
C ASP A 54 6.16 -6.91 8.76
N ILE A 55 7.07 -7.61 9.45
CA ILE A 55 8.27 -8.20 8.86
C ILE A 55 7.90 -9.13 7.71
N GLY A 56 8.55 -8.96 6.56
CA GLY A 56 8.30 -9.75 5.36
C GLY A 56 8.17 -8.88 4.12
N THR A 57 7.34 -9.31 3.18
CA THR A 57 7.09 -8.58 1.93
C THR A 57 5.67 -8.05 1.93
N THR A 58 5.52 -6.74 1.73
CA THR A 58 4.23 -6.12 1.43
C THR A 58 4.26 -5.44 0.07
N HIS A 59 3.11 -5.40 -0.60
CA HIS A 59 2.97 -4.81 -1.91
C HIS A 59 2.07 -3.58 -1.85
N VAL A 60 2.63 -2.43 -2.22
CA VAL A 60 1.97 -1.13 -2.13
C VAL A 60 1.64 -0.62 -3.53
N LYS A 61 0.36 -0.37 -3.78
CA LYS A 61 -0.13 0.23 -5.03
C LYS A 61 0.30 1.71 -5.08
N ILE A 62 0.95 2.12 -6.16
CA ILE A 62 1.38 3.51 -6.38
C ILE A 62 1.07 3.95 -7.82
N ALA A 63 0.68 5.21 -8.03
CA ALA A 63 0.40 5.73 -9.37
C ALA A 63 0.92 7.17 -9.52
N LYS A 64 1.28 7.54 -10.74
CA LYS A 64 1.43 8.95 -11.12
C LYS A 64 0.11 9.45 -11.70
N ALA A 65 -0.15 10.75 -11.59
CA ALA A 65 -1.29 11.39 -12.22
C ALA A 65 -1.34 11.06 -13.72
N GLY A 66 -2.49 10.57 -14.19
CA GLY A 66 -2.70 10.17 -15.58
C GLY A 66 -1.96 8.90 -16.04
N GLN A 67 -1.23 8.21 -15.16
CA GLN A 67 -0.54 6.96 -15.49
C GLN A 67 -1.19 5.74 -14.86
N ARG A 68 -0.93 4.58 -15.44
CA ARG A 68 -1.37 3.29 -14.88
C ARG A 68 -0.72 3.07 -13.52
N GLN A 69 -1.52 2.56 -12.58
CA GLN A 69 -1.02 2.10 -11.29
C GLN A 69 0.06 1.02 -11.46
N ARG A 70 1.11 1.15 -10.66
CA ARG A 70 2.22 0.22 -10.52
C ARG A 70 2.22 -0.35 -9.11
N LEU A 71 3.04 -1.37 -8.90
CA LEU A 71 3.15 -2.05 -7.62
C LEU A 71 4.58 -1.92 -7.10
N LEU A 72 4.74 -1.41 -5.89
CA LEU A 72 6.00 -1.41 -5.17
C LEU A 72 6.04 -2.64 -4.27
N ARG A 73 7.15 -3.35 -4.30
CA ARG A 73 7.49 -4.40 -3.35
C ARG A 73 8.34 -3.78 -2.26
N VAL A 74 7.82 -3.83 -1.04
CA VAL A 74 8.49 -3.35 0.17
C VAL A 74 8.94 -4.59 0.95
N GLU A 75 10.25 -4.80 1.03
CA GLU A 75 10.82 -5.83 1.90
C GLU A 75 11.18 -5.19 3.23
N ILE A 76 10.49 -5.64 4.28
CA ILE A 76 10.63 -5.21 5.65
C ILE A 76 11.46 -6.26 6.36
N LEU A 77 12.70 -5.90 6.70
CA LEU A 77 13.66 -6.79 7.34
C LEU A 77 13.93 -6.29 8.75
N LEU A 78 14.09 -7.23 9.70
CA LEU A 78 14.60 -6.95 11.03
C LEU A 78 16.01 -7.52 11.14
N GLU A 79 16.99 -6.66 11.39
CA GLU A 79 18.36 -7.04 11.69
C GLU A 79 18.72 -6.45 13.05
N ASP A 80 19.01 -7.33 14.01
CA ASP A 80 19.12 -7.01 15.44
C ASP A 80 17.92 -6.19 15.95
N SER A 81 18.14 -4.92 16.27
CA SER A 81 17.13 -3.97 16.75
C SER A 81 16.81 -2.88 15.72
N THR A 82 17.10 -3.13 14.44
CA THR A 82 16.92 -2.17 13.35
C THR A 82 16.01 -2.73 12.27
N ILE A 83 15.01 -1.94 11.87
CA ILE A 83 14.13 -2.26 10.74
C ILE A 83 14.71 -1.62 9.47
N PHE A 84 14.87 -2.43 8.42
CA PHE A 84 15.25 -1.99 7.10
C PHE A 84 14.07 -2.14 6.13
N LEU A 85 13.90 -1.14 5.27
CA LEU A 85 12.86 -1.12 4.24
C LEU A 85 13.54 -1.06 2.87
N HIS A 86 13.49 -2.15 2.11
CA HIS A 86 13.94 -2.15 0.72
C HIS A 86 12.76 -1.94 -0.22
N LEU A 87 12.78 -0.82 -0.93
CA LEU A 87 11.75 -0.48 -1.92
C LEU A 87 12.23 -0.86 -3.32
N SER A 88 11.44 -1.67 -4.01
CA SER A 88 11.70 -2.04 -5.41
C SER A 88 10.41 -2.03 -6.23
N MET A 89 10.51 -1.74 -7.52
CA MET A 89 9.34 -1.89 -8.40
C MET A 89 9.07 -3.39 -8.60
N GLU A 90 7.83 -3.82 -8.35
CA GLU A 90 7.41 -5.17 -8.69
C GLU A 90 7.15 -5.23 -10.20
N THR A 91 7.98 -6.01 -10.89
CA THR A 91 7.90 -6.19 -12.36
C THR A 91 7.45 -7.58 -12.75
N LYS A 92 7.30 -8.51 -11.78
CA LYS A 92 6.90 -9.89 -12.05
C LYS A 92 5.39 -10.02 -11.90
N ASN A 93 4.96 -10.65 -10.83
CA ASN A 93 3.58 -11.03 -10.61
C ASN A 93 2.99 -10.18 -9.48
N TRP A 94 1.70 -9.92 -9.60
CA TRP A 94 0.92 -9.43 -8.48
C TRP A 94 0.86 -10.53 -7.39
N PRO A 95 0.81 -10.16 -6.10
CA PRO A 95 0.87 -11.12 -5.00
C PRO A 95 -0.31 -12.10 -5.01
N PHE A 96 -1.46 -11.68 -5.54
CA PHE A 96 -2.65 -12.50 -5.64
C PHE A 96 -3.23 -12.50 -7.05
N SER A 97 -3.99 -13.55 -7.33
CA SER A 97 -4.73 -13.73 -8.58
C SER A 97 -6.16 -14.12 -8.23
N MET A 98 -7.08 -13.17 -8.35
CA MET A 98 -8.50 -13.42 -8.16
C MET A 98 -9.02 -14.17 -9.38
N ARG A 99 -9.59 -15.35 -9.18
CA ARG A 99 -10.08 -16.20 -10.26
C ARG A 99 -11.56 -16.45 -10.12
N ASN A 100 -12.29 -16.18 -11.20
CA ASN A 100 -13.67 -16.57 -11.34
C ASN A 100 -13.75 -17.80 -12.26
N GLU A 101 -13.99 -18.97 -11.68
CA GLU A 101 -14.20 -20.20 -12.47
C GLU A 101 -15.68 -20.47 -12.77
N SER A 102 -16.58 -19.59 -12.33
CA SER A 102 -18.02 -19.70 -12.58
C SER A 102 -18.43 -19.01 -13.88
N ASP A 103 -19.71 -19.19 -14.23
CA ASP A 103 -20.36 -18.54 -15.38
C ASP A 103 -21.06 -17.21 -15.00
N THR A 104 -20.86 -16.72 -13.77
CA THR A 104 -21.52 -15.51 -13.24
C THR A 104 -20.49 -14.44 -12.87
N GLU A 105 -20.74 -13.18 -13.23
CA GLU A 105 -19.92 -12.05 -12.78
C GLU A 105 -20.13 -11.80 -11.28
N PHE A 106 -19.06 -11.54 -10.54
CA PHE A 106 -19.17 -11.03 -9.17
C PHE A 106 -18.39 -9.74 -8.99
N THR A 107 -18.84 -8.93 -8.03
CA THR A 107 -18.11 -7.75 -7.58
C THR A 107 -17.52 -8.05 -6.20
N PHE A 108 -16.25 -7.72 -6.01
CA PHE A 108 -15.57 -7.85 -4.72
C PHE A 108 -14.81 -6.57 -4.37
N TYR A 109 -14.50 -6.40 -3.10
CA TYR A 109 -13.72 -5.28 -2.56
C TYR A 109 -13.10 -5.70 -1.23
N GLN A 110 -12.03 -5.03 -0.81
CA GLN A 110 -11.48 -5.21 0.53
C GLN A 110 -12.45 -4.65 1.57
N ALA A 111 -12.68 -5.37 2.68
CA ALA A 111 -13.46 -4.87 3.80
C ALA A 111 -12.82 -3.61 4.42
N ASN A 112 -13.59 -2.80 5.14
CA ASN A 112 -13.06 -1.59 5.77
C ASN A 112 -12.00 -1.98 6.82
N PRO A 113 -10.72 -1.58 6.66
CA PRO A 113 -9.68 -1.94 7.61
C PRO A 113 -9.78 -1.17 8.94
N ASN A 114 -10.62 -0.12 9.00
CA ASN A 114 -10.73 0.78 10.16
C ASN A 114 -11.85 0.40 11.14
N VAL A 115 -12.61 -0.66 10.87
CA VAL A 115 -13.79 -1.05 11.66
C VAL A 115 -13.54 -2.45 12.22
N ASP A 116 -13.48 -2.55 13.56
CA ASP A 116 -13.62 -3.82 14.26
C ASP A 116 -15.08 -4.28 14.19
N GLU A 117 -15.37 -5.58 14.35
CA GLU A 117 -16.73 -6.16 14.20
C GLU A 117 -17.82 -5.48 15.08
N ASP A 118 -17.42 -4.68 16.06
CA ASP A 118 -18.29 -3.84 16.88
C ASP A 118 -18.60 -2.51 16.17
N ASP A 119 -19.66 -2.53 15.35
CA ASP A 119 -20.30 -1.42 14.60
C ASP A 119 -20.19 -0.02 15.26
N VAL A 120 -19.09 0.69 15.03
CA VAL A 120 -19.00 2.14 15.22
C VAL A 120 -19.12 2.81 13.86
N GLU A 121 -20.04 3.77 13.73
CA GLU A 121 -20.20 4.56 12.50
C GLU A 121 -18.86 5.16 12.07
N ASP A 122 -18.37 4.70 10.92
CA ASP A 122 -17.08 5.09 10.39
C ASP A 122 -17.11 6.53 9.85
N GLY A 123 -16.59 7.46 10.65
CA GLY A 123 -16.33 8.85 10.26
C GLY A 123 -15.09 9.03 9.36
N SER A 124 -14.37 7.97 8.98
CA SER A 124 -13.10 8.06 8.23
C SER A 124 -13.27 8.46 6.75
N GLY A 125 -14.50 8.46 6.24
CA GLY A 125 -14.76 8.71 4.81
C GLY A 125 -14.28 7.59 3.90
N TRP A 126 -14.04 6.39 4.44
CA TRP A 126 -13.64 5.20 3.69
C TRP A 126 -14.62 4.88 2.57
N ARG A 127 -14.09 4.52 1.40
CA ARG A 127 -14.88 4.06 0.25
C ARG A 127 -14.25 2.80 -0.34
N PRO A 128 -15.02 1.72 -0.51
CA PRO A 128 -14.49 0.50 -1.09
C PRO A 128 -14.12 0.70 -2.55
N ILE A 129 -12.96 0.19 -2.95
CA ILE A 129 -12.59 0.04 -4.36
C ILE A 129 -13.21 -1.25 -4.85
N ARG A 130 -14.26 -1.13 -5.68
CA ARG A 130 -15.02 -2.26 -6.20
C ARG A 130 -14.44 -2.79 -7.50
N TYR A 131 -14.13 -4.07 -7.50
CA TYR A 131 -13.62 -4.80 -8.66
C TYR A 131 -14.70 -5.71 -9.21
N ARG A 132 -14.97 -5.60 -10.51
CA ARG A 132 -15.83 -6.54 -11.22
C ARG A 132 -14.96 -7.66 -11.76
N LEU A 133 -15.31 -8.91 -11.46
CA LEU A 133 -14.63 -10.09 -11.96
C LEU A 133 -15.55 -10.88 -12.90
N PRO A 134 -15.39 -10.73 -14.23
CA PRO A 134 -16.22 -11.42 -15.23
C PRO A 134 -16.18 -12.95 -15.09
N PRO A 135 -17.17 -13.66 -15.65
CA PRO A 135 -17.14 -15.12 -15.76
C PRO A 135 -15.84 -15.64 -16.38
N ARG A 136 -15.37 -16.79 -15.91
CA ARG A 136 -14.19 -17.50 -16.46
C ARG A 136 -12.95 -16.60 -16.64
N SER A 137 -12.71 -15.67 -15.72
CA SER A 137 -11.64 -14.68 -15.81
C SER A 137 -10.65 -14.74 -14.65
N ILE A 138 -9.48 -14.14 -14.86
CA ILE A 138 -8.42 -14.01 -13.86
C ILE A 138 -8.02 -12.54 -13.79
N MET A 139 -7.96 -11.98 -12.58
CA MET A 139 -7.54 -10.61 -12.32
C MET A 139 -6.32 -10.58 -11.37
N PRO A 140 -5.23 -9.91 -11.75
CA PRO A 140 -4.12 -9.64 -10.83
C PRO A 140 -4.58 -8.71 -9.70
N TYR A 141 -4.19 -9.02 -8.46
CA TYR A 141 -4.64 -8.27 -7.28
C TYR A 141 -3.54 -8.12 -6.22
N ALA A 142 -3.60 -6.99 -5.52
CA ALA A 142 -2.93 -6.70 -4.26
C ALA A 142 -3.94 -5.98 -3.36
N TRP A 143 -3.72 -5.97 -2.05
CA TRP A 143 -4.56 -5.22 -1.11
C TRP A 143 -4.65 -3.73 -1.48
N ASP A 144 -5.83 -3.15 -1.29
CA ASP A 144 -6.06 -1.71 -1.44
C ASP A 144 -5.52 -0.93 -0.24
N PHE A 145 -5.65 -1.53 0.95
CA PHE A 145 -5.17 -1.03 2.23
C PHE A 145 -4.35 -2.15 2.90
N PRO A 146 -3.02 -2.20 2.68
CA PRO A 146 -2.17 -3.28 3.21
C PRO A 146 -1.78 -3.11 4.69
N ALA A 147 -2.16 -1.99 5.31
CA ALA A 147 -1.90 -1.63 6.70
C ALA A 147 -2.93 -2.22 7.68
#